data_AF-A0A919HE18-F1
#
_entry.id   AF-A0A919HE18-F1
#
_cell.length_a   1.000
_cell.length_b   1.000
_cell.length_c   1.000
_cell.angle_alpha   90.00
_cell.angle_beta   90.00
_cell.angle_gamma   90.00
#
_symmetry.space_group_name_H-M   'P 1'
#
loop_
_entity.id
_entity.type
_entity.pdbx_description
1 polymer ?
#
loop_
_entity_poly.entity_id
_entity_poly.type
_entity_poly.pdbx_seq_one_letter_code
_entity_poly.pdbx_strand_id
1 'polypeptide(L)' 'MRREPLDSQDRAYKDGTEGPRGRAGPDCPDGYSLQAPSWDPDTLVCRRDGAPPPPDDGGSTPQAAGLDPTRRQYP' A
#
# COMPACT_ATOMS: atom_id res chain seq x y z
N MET A 1 -19.32 -15.31 47.31
CA MET A 1 -19.08 -14.95 45.89
C MET A 1 -17.63 -14.48 45.78
N ARG A 2 -16.71 -15.33 45.29
CA ARG A 2 -15.33 -14.90 44.99
C ARG A 2 -15.33 -14.38 43.55
N ARG A 3 -15.07 -13.08 43.38
CA ARG A 3 -14.77 -12.50 42.07
C ARG A 3 -13.30 -12.79 41.78
N GLU A 4 -13.05 -13.70 40.84
CA GLU A 4 -11.73 -13.99 40.30
C GLU A 4 -11.16 -12.68 39.69
N PRO A 5 -9.90 -12.31 39.97
CA PRO A 5 -9.35 -11.07 39.42
C PRO A 5 -9.13 -11.22 37.90
N LEU A 6 -9.71 -10.28 37.13
CA LEU A 6 -9.48 -10.08 35.68
C LEU A 6 -8.02 -9.75 35.32
N ASP A 7 -7.13 -9.72 36.33
CA ASP A 7 -5.74 -9.25 36.27
C ASP A 7 -4.81 -10.20 35.51
N SER A 8 -5.15 -11.50 35.44
CA SER A 8 -4.30 -12.51 34.81
C SER A 8 -4.24 -12.38 33.28
N GLN A 9 -5.28 -11.87 32.64
CA GLN A 9 -5.30 -11.64 31.19
C GLN A 9 -4.56 -10.34 30.79
N ASP A 10 -4.58 -9.30 31.63
CA ASP A 10 -3.84 -8.05 31.39
C ASP A 10 -2.32 -8.24 31.49
N ARG A 11 -1.87 -9.14 32.38
CA ARG A 11 -0.46 -9.52 32.51
C ARG A 11 0.09 -10.21 31.26
N ALA A 12 -0.69 -11.12 30.68
CA ALA A 12 -0.31 -11.79 29.44
C ALA A 12 -0.30 -10.84 28.23
N TYR A 13 -1.18 -9.83 28.21
CA TYR A 13 -1.15 -8.75 27.22
C TYR A 13 0.09 -7.85 27.38
N LYS A 14 0.58 -7.65 28.61
CA LYS A 14 1.80 -6.87 28.90
C LYS A 14 3.11 -7.63 28.68
N ASP A 15 3.12 -8.95 28.82
CA ASP A 15 4.33 -9.78 28.69
C ASP A 15 4.65 -10.19 27.24
N GLY A 16 3.80 -9.85 26.26
CA GLY A 16 4.08 -10.07 24.85
C GLY A 16 5.08 -9.05 24.31
N THR A 17 6.39 -9.33 24.39
CA THR A 17 7.40 -8.51 23.70
C THR A 17 7.07 -8.46 22.21
N GLU A 18 7.13 -7.27 21.61
CA GLU A 18 7.04 -7.12 20.16
C GLU A 18 8.07 -8.05 19.49
N GLY A 19 7.63 -8.77 18.46
CA GLY A 19 8.53 -9.62 17.69
C GLY A 19 9.66 -8.80 17.05
N PRO A 20 10.77 -9.44 16.67
CA PRO A 20 11.83 -8.74 15.95
C PRO A 20 11.26 -8.12 14.68
N ARG A 21 11.71 -6.92 14.35
CA ARG A 21 11.37 -6.27 13.09
C ARG A 21 11.77 -7.19 11.92
N GLY A 22 10.91 -7.27 10.91
CA GLY A 22 11.19 -8.02 9.69
C GLY A 22 12.45 -7.50 8.97
N ARG A 23 12.97 -8.30 8.04
CA ARG A 23 14.07 -7.89 7.16
C ARG A 23 13.65 -6.65 6.35
N ALA A 24 14.62 -5.81 6.01
CA ALA A 24 14.39 -4.76 5.03
C ALA A 24 13.90 -5.35 3.70
N GLY A 25 13.08 -4.59 2.99
CA GLY A 25 12.70 -4.92 1.62
C GLY A 25 13.90 -4.86 0.66
N PRO A 26 13.77 -5.38 -0.56
CA PRO A 26 14.80 -5.27 -1.58
C PRO A 26 15.04 -3.79 -1.95
N ASP A 27 16.31 -3.47 -2.23
CA ASP A 27 16.69 -2.18 -2.80
C ASP A 27 16.23 -2.04 -4.26
N CYS A 28 16.23 -0.81 -4.77
CA CYS A 28 16.00 -0.57 -6.19
C CYS A 28 17.15 -1.14 -7.05
N PRO A 29 16.86 -1.65 -8.26
CA PRO A 29 17.90 -2.06 -9.20
C PRO A 29 18.83 -0.92 -9.61
N ASP A 30 20.01 -1.25 -10.15
CA ASP A 30 20.95 -0.25 -10.67
C ASP A 30 20.30 0.67 -11.72
N GLY A 31 20.53 1.98 -11.58
CA GLY A 31 19.92 3.02 -12.41
C GLY A 31 18.45 3.29 -12.11
N TYR A 32 17.96 2.83 -10.95
CA TYR A 32 16.65 3.18 -10.40
C TYR A 32 16.80 3.77 -9.00
N SER A 33 15.98 4.78 -8.71
CA SER A 33 15.85 5.40 -7.40
C SER A 33 14.41 5.33 -6.89
N LEU A 34 14.28 5.25 -5.57
CA LEU A 34 13.01 5.31 -4.88
C LEU A 34 12.43 6.73 -5.03
N GLN A 35 11.24 6.87 -5.63
CA GLN A 35 10.60 8.16 -5.90
C GLN A 35 9.13 8.12 -5.51
N ALA A 36 8.61 9.24 -4.99
CA ALA A 36 7.18 9.42 -4.76
C ALA A 36 6.48 9.82 -6.07
N PRO A 37 5.42 9.11 -6.49
CA PRO A 37 4.65 9.48 -7.66
C PRO A 37 3.70 10.66 -7.38
N SER A 38 3.22 11.33 -8.44
CA SER A 38 2.32 12.49 -8.32
C SER A 38 0.91 12.17 -7.81
N TRP A 39 0.46 10.92 -7.99
CA TRP A 39 -0.89 10.48 -7.61
C TRP A 39 -1.00 10.07 -6.14
N ASP A 40 0.12 9.80 -5.46
CA ASP A 40 0.16 9.47 -4.04
C ASP A 40 1.55 9.77 -3.44
N PRO A 41 1.70 10.89 -2.71
CA PRO A 41 2.98 11.29 -2.13
C PRO A 41 3.46 10.36 -1.01
N ASP A 42 2.58 9.54 -0.44
CA ASP A 42 2.89 8.60 0.64
C ASP A 42 3.34 7.23 0.12
N THR A 43 3.36 7.05 -1.21
CA THR A 43 3.90 5.84 -1.85
C THR A 43 5.31 6.05 -2.37
N LEU A 44 6.08 4.96 -2.39
CA LEU A 44 7.44 4.95 -2.91
C LEU A 44 7.59 3.83 -3.94
N VAL A 45 8.04 4.20 -5.13
CA VAL A 45 8.22 3.28 -6.26
C VAL A 45 9.63 3.42 -6.83
N CYS A 46 10.26 2.31 -7.21
CA CYS A 46 11.54 2.34 -7.92
C CYS A 46 11.32 2.84 -9.35
N ARG A 47 11.85 4.02 -9.68
CA ARG A 47 11.80 4.60 -11.03
C ARG A 47 13.20 4.76 -11.59
N ARG A 48 13.32 4.62 -12.92
CA ARG A 48 14.58 4.81 -13.63
C ARG A 48 15.07 6.26 -13.48
N ASP A 49 16.35 6.43 -13.22
CA ASP A 49 16.96 7.75 -13.08
C ASP A 49 16.91 8.53 -14.40
N GLY A 50 16.60 9.83 -14.33
CA GLY A 50 16.48 10.70 -15.50
C GLY A 50 15.27 10.43 -16.40
N ALA A 51 14.39 9.49 -16.04
CA ALA A 51 13.16 9.27 -16.78
C ALA A 51 12.21 10.48 -16.61
N PRO A 52 11.51 10.91 -17.67
CA PRO A 52 10.52 11.96 -17.56
C PRO A 52 9.40 11.57 -16.57
N PRO A 53 8.72 12.56 -15.95
CA PRO A 53 7.52 12.29 -15.16
C PRO A 53 6.48 11.59 -16.05
N PRO A 54 5.73 10.62 -15.50
CA PRO A 54 4.60 10.07 -16.23
C PRO A 54 3.61 11.19 -16.53
N PRO A 55 2.85 11.11 -17.63
CA PRO A 55 1.77 12.06 -17.86
C PRO A 55 0.80 12.05 -16.67
N ASP A 56 0.27 13.21 -16.31
CA ASP A 56 -0.85 13.28 -15.38
C ASP A 56 -2.04 12.59 -16.05
N ASP A 57 -2.28 11.32 -15.71
CA ASP A 57 -3.41 10.53 -16.19
C ASP A 57 -4.71 11.06 -15.54
N GLY A 58 -5.10 12.27 -15.95
CA GLY A 58 -6.41 12.86 -15.72
C GLY A 58 -7.48 12.04 -16.45
N GLY A 59 -7.83 10.89 -15.88
CA GLY A 59 -9.14 10.25 -16.03
C GLY A 59 -9.59 9.79 -17.41
N SER A 60 -8.71 9.63 -18.40
CA SER A 60 -9.07 9.07 -19.71
C SER A 60 -8.35 7.76 -19.96
N THR A 61 -8.90 6.67 -19.41
CA THR A 61 -8.41 5.32 -19.69
C THR A 61 -8.81 4.91 -21.10
N PRO A 62 -7.88 4.61 -22.03
CA PRO A 62 -8.23 4.08 -23.35
C PRO A 62 -9.00 2.76 -23.25
N GLN A 63 -8.93 2.07 -22.10
CA GLN A 63 -9.77 0.92 -21.79
C GLN A 63 -11.27 1.24 -21.86
N ALA A 64 -11.70 2.46 -21.54
CA ALA A 64 -13.11 2.85 -21.60
C ALA A 64 -13.65 2.95 -23.04
N ALA A 65 -12.79 3.25 -24.02
CA ALA A 65 -13.19 3.41 -25.42
C ALA A 65 -13.57 2.07 -26.10
N GLY A 66 -13.13 0.94 -25.55
CA GLY A 66 -13.46 -0.40 -26.06
C GLY A 66 -14.60 -1.09 -25.32
N LEU A 67 -15.17 -0.49 -24.27
CA LEU A 67 -16.27 -1.08 -23.51
C LEU A 67 -17.61 -0.68 -24.12
N ASP A 68 -18.48 -1.67 -24.32
CA ASP A 68 -19.86 -1.43 -24.74
C ASP A 68 -20.61 -0.62 -23.66
N PRO A 69 -21.10 0.60 -23.96
CA PRO A 69 -21.77 1.46 -22.99
C PRO A 69 -23.11 0.91 -22.50
N THR A 70 -23.70 -0.04 -23.23
CA THR A 70 -24.96 -0.70 -22.85
C THR A 70 -24.76 -1.90 -21.94
N ARG A 71 -23.51 -2.34 -21.71
CA ARG A 71 -23.20 -3.52 -20.85
C ARG A 71 -23.65 -3.37 -19.39
N ARG A 72 -23.96 -2.15 -18.96
CA ARG A 72 -24.46 -1.84 -17.60
C ARG A 72 -25.95 -1.52 -17.57
N GLN A 73 -26.66 -1.64 -18.69
CA GLN A 73 -28.11 -1.46 -18.72
C GLN A 73 -28.77 -2.79 -18.33
N TYR A 74 -29.43 -2.78 -17.18
CA TYR A 74 -30.31 -3.88 -16.76
C TYR A 74 -31.77 -3.45 -16.97
N PRO A 75 -32.65 -4.36 -17.42
CA PRO A 75 -34.06 -4.06 -17.67
C PRO A 75 -34.83 -3.73 -16.39
#